data_AF-A0A848E7K6-F1
#
_entry.id   AF-A0A848E7K6-F1
#
_cell.length_a   1.000
_cell.length_b   1.000
_cell.length_c   1.000
_cell.angle_alpha   90.00
_cell.angle_beta   90.00
_cell.angle_gamma   90.00
#
_symmetry.space_group_name_H-M   'P 1'
#
loop_
_entity.id
_entity.type
_entity.pdbx_description
1 polymer ?
#
loop_
_entity_poly.entity_id
_entity_poly.type
_entity_poly.pdbx_seq_one_letter_code
_entity_poly.pdbx_strand_id
1 'polypeptide(L)'
;MKEEDRNKLLKSEMVLDITRLLSDGRERYAKEIADELDTTSQSVSKYLKVLRESKIIERGKRTQAQYYRINYDGLADFWYNELFQALLDRIEDERDLEKNYEEQMEDQIHWADAFAFRFEELEEDYKSFATKFFELTLNTTNQSNLYDYLFRNFAISLSLSWVENNEFYKDLDELKPIRTALINYIANNRENIDIKESVDEAIEIAGLDWN
;
A
#
# COMPACT_ATOMS: atom_id res chain seq x y z
N MET A 1 13.47 -18.89 -3.16
CA MET A 1 12.18 -19.17 -2.49
C MET A 1 11.14 -19.16 -3.59
N LYS A 2 10.15 -20.05 -3.58
CA LYS A 2 9.08 -19.99 -4.59
C LYS A 2 8.24 -18.74 -4.33
N GLU A 3 7.64 -18.18 -5.38
CA GLU A 3 6.81 -16.98 -5.30
C GLU A 3 5.61 -17.14 -4.36
N GLU A 4 4.95 -18.31 -4.42
CA GLU A 4 3.86 -18.67 -3.52
C GLU A 4 4.27 -18.66 -2.04
N ASP A 5 5.47 -19.18 -1.73
CA ASP A 5 6.02 -19.17 -0.37
C ASP A 5 6.32 -17.74 0.10
N ARG A 6 6.82 -16.87 -0.81
CA ARG A 6 7.08 -15.46 -0.52
C ARG A 6 5.78 -14.73 -0.18
N ASN A 7 4.76 -14.88 -1.01
CA ASN A 7 3.47 -14.21 -0.84
C ASN A 7 2.76 -14.66 0.43
N LYS A 8 2.85 -15.95 0.77
CA LYS A 8 2.34 -16.47 2.06
C LYS A 8 3.03 -15.84 3.26
N LEU A 9 4.33 -15.57 3.18
CA LEU A 9 5.08 -14.95 4.28
C LEU A 9 4.76 -13.47 4.41
N LEU A 10 4.66 -12.74 3.30
CA LEU A 10 4.28 -11.32 3.31
C LEU A 10 2.89 -11.08 3.91
N LYS A 11 1.98 -12.06 3.80
CA LYS A 11 0.64 -12.04 4.43
C LYS A 11 0.64 -12.46 5.91
N SER A 12 1.79 -12.77 6.50
CA SER A 12 1.86 -13.13 7.91
C SER A 12 1.86 -11.90 8.82
N GLU A 13 1.31 -12.06 10.02
CA GLU A 13 1.33 -11.05 11.09
C GLU A 13 2.76 -10.65 11.47
N MET A 14 3.66 -11.63 11.54
CA MET A 14 5.08 -11.43 11.84
C MET A 14 5.77 -10.45 10.88
N VAL A 15 5.37 -10.37 9.62
CA VAL A 15 5.92 -9.37 8.68
C VAL A 15 5.51 -7.96 9.08
N LEU A 16 4.25 -7.76 9.48
CA LEU A 16 3.79 -6.45 9.94
C LEU A 16 4.48 -6.06 11.24
N ASP A 17 4.59 -6.99 12.19
CA ASP A 17 5.23 -6.72 13.48
C ASP A 17 6.70 -6.33 13.32
N ILE A 18 7.46 -7.05 12.48
CA ILE A 18 8.84 -6.70 12.16
C ILE A 18 8.90 -5.31 11.50
N THR A 19 7.98 -5.02 10.58
CA THR A 19 7.96 -3.74 9.85
C THR A 19 7.63 -2.57 10.79
N ARG A 20 6.66 -2.73 11.70
CA ARG A 20 6.36 -1.77 12.79
C ARG A 20 7.58 -1.53 13.67
N LEU A 21 8.21 -2.61 14.12
CA LEU A 21 9.36 -2.55 15.02
C LEU A 21 10.57 -1.83 14.43
N LEU A 22 10.73 -1.87 13.09
CA LEU A 22 11.76 -1.17 12.33
C LEU A 22 11.37 0.26 11.92
N SER A 23 10.11 0.64 12.11
CA SER A 23 9.59 1.95 11.70
C SER A 23 9.84 3.07 12.71
N ASP A 24 10.32 2.73 13.92
CA ASP A 24 10.73 3.70 14.95
C ASP A 24 12.03 4.47 14.62
N GLY A 25 12.57 4.27 13.42
CA GLY A 25 13.79 4.91 12.92
C GLY A 25 15.08 4.29 13.44
N ARG A 26 15.03 3.29 14.32
CA ARG A 26 16.22 2.62 14.86
C ARG A 26 16.65 1.46 13.99
N GLU A 27 17.95 1.38 13.73
CA GLU A 27 18.58 0.21 13.15
C GLU A 27 18.65 -0.93 14.19
N ARG A 28 18.22 -2.13 13.81
CA ARG A 28 18.14 -3.29 14.74
C ARG A 28 18.80 -4.53 14.14
N TYR A 29 19.42 -5.36 14.96
CA TYR A 29 19.91 -6.67 14.50
C TYR A 29 18.86 -7.77 14.71
N ALA A 30 19.00 -8.89 13.98
CA ALA A 30 17.99 -9.95 13.96
C ALA A 30 17.68 -10.57 15.34
N LYS A 31 18.64 -10.55 16.27
CA LYS A 31 18.44 -11.02 17.64
C LYS A 31 17.61 -10.04 18.47
N GLU A 32 17.83 -8.73 18.39
CA GLU A 32 16.95 -7.72 19.04
C GLU A 32 15.50 -7.88 18.60
N ILE A 33 15.30 -8.01 17.29
CA ILE A 33 13.96 -8.21 16.72
C ILE A 33 13.33 -9.49 17.26
N ALA A 34 14.11 -10.57 17.36
CA ALA A 34 13.62 -11.84 17.89
C ALA A 34 13.27 -11.77 19.39
N ASP A 35 14.10 -11.07 20.17
CA ASP A 35 13.92 -10.90 21.61
C ASP A 35 12.66 -10.03 21.88
N GLU A 36 12.41 -8.98 21.10
CA GLU A 36 11.22 -8.12 21.25
C GLU A 36 9.92 -8.79 20.79
N LEU A 37 9.98 -9.72 19.83
CA LEU A 37 8.82 -10.45 19.31
C LEU A 37 8.64 -11.83 19.96
N ASP A 38 9.34 -12.10 21.08
CA ASP A 38 9.32 -13.37 21.81
C ASP A 38 9.44 -14.62 20.90
N THR A 39 10.42 -14.60 20.01
CA THR A 39 10.61 -15.64 18.99
C THR A 39 12.08 -16.00 18.76
N THR A 40 12.35 -16.90 17.82
CA THR A 40 13.72 -17.31 17.50
C THR A 40 14.33 -16.46 16.39
N SER A 41 15.63 -16.18 16.47
CA SER A 41 16.33 -15.46 15.39
C SER A 41 16.29 -16.19 14.05
N GLN A 42 16.15 -17.52 14.06
CA GLN A 42 15.95 -18.32 12.84
C GLN A 42 14.60 -18.02 12.18
N SER A 43 13.53 -17.91 12.98
CA SER A 43 12.20 -17.52 12.50
C SER A 43 12.24 -16.13 11.87
N VAL A 44 12.79 -15.14 12.60
CA VAL A 44 12.94 -13.76 12.13
C VAL A 44 13.77 -13.67 10.85
N SER A 45 14.86 -14.42 10.74
CA SER A 45 15.74 -14.39 9.57
C SER A 45 15.02 -14.73 8.25
N LYS A 46 14.01 -15.60 8.31
CA LYS A 46 13.17 -15.93 7.14
C LYS A 46 12.37 -14.71 6.67
N TYR A 47 11.76 -13.98 7.60
CA TYR A 47 10.95 -12.79 7.30
C TYR A 47 11.82 -11.60 6.88
N LEU A 48 12.95 -11.37 7.54
CA LEU A 48 13.92 -10.35 7.14
C LEU A 48 14.44 -10.58 5.72
N LYS A 49 14.64 -11.85 5.33
CA LYS A 49 15.04 -12.19 3.97
C LYS A 49 13.95 -11.78 2.97
N VAL A 50 12.69 -12.13 3.24
CA VAL A 50 11.52 -11.76 2.41
C VAL A 50 11.42 -10.24 2.27
N LEU A 51 11.39 -9.52 3.38
CA LEU A 51 11.29 -8.07 3.43
C LEU A 51 12.41 -7.37 2.64
N ARG A 52 13.64 -7.90 2.74
CA ARG A 52 14.79 -7.38 1.98
C ARG A 52 14.69 -7.68 0.48
N GLU A 53 14.24 -8.89 0.12
CA GLU A 53 14.02 -9.26 -1.28
C GLU A 53 12.92 -8.40 -1.92
N SER A 54 11.91 -8.02 -1.14
CA SER A 54 10.86 -7.06 -1.53
C SER A 54 11.28 -5.58 -1.39
N LYS A 55 12.54 -5.30 -1.03
CA LYS A 55 13.09 -3.94 -0.80
C LYS A 55 12.40 -3.09 0.29
N ILE A 56 11.48 -3.68 1.08
CA ILE A 56 10.78 -3.02 2.20
C ILE A 56 11.74 -2.67 3.34
N ILE A 57 12.83 -3.42 3.49
CA ILE A 57 13.89 -3.11 4.46
C ILE A 57 15.25 -3.08 3.78
N GLU A 58 16.14 -2.30 4.36
CA GLU A 58 17.54 -2.27 3.99
C GLU A 58 18.40 -2.99 5.02
N ARG A 59 19.57 -3.45 4.55
CA ARG A 59 20.56 -4.11 5.41
C ARG A 59 21.88 -3.36 5.38
N GLY A 60 22.29 -2.87 6.54
CA GLY A 60 23.63 -2.34 6.81
C GLY A 60 24.55 -3.38 7.46
N LYS A 61 25.85 -3.09 7.48
CA LYS A 61 26.85 -3.85 8.24
C LYS A 61 27.63 -2.87 9.12
N ARG A 62 27.64 -3.11 10.44
CA ARG A 62 28.54 -2.41 11.36
C ARG A 62 29.34 -3.44 12.13
N THR A 63 30.66 -3.29 12.06
CA THR A 63 31.63 -4.20 12.68
C THR A 63 31.40 -5.65 12.21
N GLN A 64 30.72 -6.47 13.01
CA GLN A 64 30.42 -7.89 12.73
C GLN A 64 28.93 -8.22 12.71
N ALA A 65 28.05 -7.24 12.99
CA ALA A 65 26.60 -7.45 13.01
C ALA A 65 25.93 -6.85 11.77
N GLN A 66 24.86 -7.51 11.34
CA GLN A 66 23.96 -7.02 10.30
C GLN A 66 22.82 -6.24 10.97
N TYR A 67 22.59 -5.03 10.48
CA TYR A 67 21.56 -4.14 10.97
C TYR A 67 20.50 -3.98 9.89
N TYR A 68 19.25 -3.87 10.32
CA TYR A 68 18.10 -3.71 9.46
C TYR A 68 17.40 -2.40 9.81
N ARG A 69 16.90 -1.72 8.79
CA ARG A 69 16.05 -0.52 8.92
C ARG A 69 14.93 -0.59 7.90
N ILE A 70 13.81 0.05 8.20
CA ILE A 70 12.75 0.20 7.20
C ILE A 70 13.23 1.06 6.03
N ASN A 71 12.72 0.75 4.85
CA ASN A 71 12.88 1.54 3.64
C ASN A 71 11.49 1.97 3.19
N TYR A 72 11.06 3.17 3.55
CA TYR A 72 9.72 3.66 3.24
C TYR A 72 9.51 3.82 1.74
N ASP A 73 10.52 4.29 1.00
CA ASP A 73 10.46 4.36 -0.47
C ASP A 73 10.30 2.97 -1.08
N GLY A 74 11.04 1.98 -0.57
CA GLY A 74 10.88 0.59 -1.00
C GLY A 74 9.54 -0.03 -0.62
N LEU A 75 8.92 0.40 0.48
CA LEU A 75 7.57 -0.02 0.87
C LEU A 75 6.51 0.63 -0.03
N ALA A 76 6.66 1.91 -0.36
CA ALA A 76 5.85 2.63 -1.33
C ALA A 76 5.94 2.00 -2.73
N ASP A 77 7.15 1.72 -3.20
CA ASP A 77 7.39 1.00 -4.46
C ASP A 77 6.71 -0.37 -4.46
N PHE A 78 6.90 -1.15 -3.39
CA PHE A 78 6.30 -2.48 -3.28
C PHE A 78 4.77 -2.40 -3.36
N TRP A 79 4.17 -1.49 -2.59
CA TRP A 79 2.73 -1.27 -2.60
C TRP A 79 2.22 -0.81 -3.97
N TYR A 80 2.87 0.18 -4.59
CA TYR A 80 2.47 0.71 -5.90
C TYR A 80 2.49 -0.39 -6.96
N ASN A 81 3.55 -1.18 -7.01
CA ASN A 81 3.67 -2.27 -7.97
C ASN A 81 2.61 -3.36 -7.74
N GLU A 82 2.38 -3.79 -6.50
CA GLU A 82 1.34 -4.80 -6.21
C GLU A 82 -0.06 -4.28 -6.56
N LEU A 83 -0.35 -2.99 -6.31
CA LEU A 83 -1.62 -2.38 -6.71
C LEU A 83 -1.75 -2.29 -8.23
N PHE A 84 -0.72 -1.78 -8.90
CA PHE A 84 -0.73 -1.59 -10.35
C PHE A 84 -0.87 -2.91 -11.08
N GLN A 85 -0.16 -3.96 -10.63
CA GLN A 85 -0.33 -5.31 -11.20
C GLN A 85 -1.73 -5.85 -10.97
N ALA A 86 -2.29 -5.73 -9.75
CA ALA A 86 -3.65 -6.17 -9.48
C ALA A 86 -4.70 -5.42 -10.32
N LEU A 87 -4.47 -4.14 -10.60
CA LEU A 87 -5.29 -3.35 -11.51
C LEU A 87 -5.18 -3.86 -12.95
N LEU A 88 -3.96 -4.08 -13.45
CA LEU A 88 -3.74 -4.60 -14.81
C LEU A 88 -4.41 -5.97 -15.00
N ASP A 89 -4.24 -6.89 -14.04
CA ASP A 89 -4.88 -8.20 -14.05
C ASP A 89 -6.42 -8.05 -14.16
N ARG A 90 -6.99 -7.11 -13.40
CA ARG A 90 -8.43 -6.84 -13.43
C ARG A 90 -8.91 -6.29 -14.77
N ILE A 91 -8.14 -5.39 -15.37
CA ILE A 91 -8.44 -4.83 -16.70
C ILE A 91 -8.37 -5.93 -17.77
N GLU A 92 -7.40 -6.84 -17.66
CA GLU A 92 -7.27 -7.98 -18.57
C GLU A 92 -8.46 -8.95 -18.44
N ASP A 93 -8.86 -9.28 -17.20
CA ASP A 93 -10.05 -10.09 -16.91
C ASP A 93 -11.32 -9.46 -17.51
N GLU A 94 -11.51 -8.14 -17.36
CA GLU A 94 -12.68 -7.42 -17.89
C GLU A 94 -12.68 -7.40 -19.43
N ARG A 95 -11.53 -7.18 -20.06
CA ARG A 95 -11.38 -7.27 -21.52
C ARG A 95 -11.71 -8.65 -22.07
N ASP A 96 -11.27 -9.70 -21.38
CA ASP A 96 -11.54 -11.08 -21.82
C ASP A 96 -12.99 -11.49 -21.57
N LEU A 97 -13.65 -10.93 -20.56
CA LEU A 97 -15.10 -11.04 -20.41
C LEU A 97 -15.83 -10.32 -21.56
N GLU A 98 -15.46 -9.09 -21.91
CA GLU A 98 -16.12 -8.33 -22.97
C GLU A 98 -15.94 -8.93 -24.37
N LYS A 99 -14.76 -9.50 -24.69
CA LYS A 99 -14.55 -10.27 -25.94
C LYS A 99 -15.51 -11.46 -26.06
N ASN A 100 -15.99 -12.00 -24.93
CA ASN A 100 -16.98 -13.08 -24.93
C ASN A 100 -18.44 -12.59 -25.06
N TYR A 101 -18.69 -11.28 -24.97
CA TYR A 101 -20.01 -10.64 -25.00
C TYR A 101 -20.20 -9.70 -26.20
N GLU A 102 -19.57 -9.97 -27.35
CA GLU A 102 -19.64 -9.16 -28.58
C GLU A 102 -21.03 -8.49 -28.78
N GLU A 103 -21.06 -7.15 -28.67
CA GLU A 103 -21.87 -6.18 -29.43
C GLU A 103 -22.38 -4.94 -28.65
N GLN A 104 -22.11 -4.72 -27.35
CA GLN A 104 -22.72 -3.54 -26.66
C GLN A 104 -21.87 -2.60 -25.79
N MET A 105 -20.56 -2.76 -25.61
CA MET A 105 -19.81 -1.89 -24.67
C MET A 105 -18.49 -1.31 -25.22
N GLU A 106 -18.52 -0.65 -26.38
CA GLU A 106 -17.34 0.10 -26.90
C GLU A 106 -16.83 1.20 -25.93
N ASP A 107 -17.65 1.68 -24.99
CA ASP A 107 -17.29 2.78 -24.09
C ASP A 107 -16.63 2.34 -22.76
N GLN A 108 -16.72 1.06 -22.32
CA GLN A 108 -16.20 0.65 -21.00
C GLN A 108 -14.69 0.34 -20.98
N ILE A 109 -14.07 -0.16 -22.06
CA ILE A 109 -12.62 -0.38 -22.06
C ILE A 109 -11.83 0.94 -22.03
N HIS A 110 -12.42 2.04 -22.51
CA HIS A 110 -11.74 3.33 -22.56
C HIS A 110 -11.40 3.91 -21.19
N TRP A 111 -12.23 3.71 -20.17
CA TRP A 111 -11.96 4.28 -18.85
C TRP A 111 -10.87 3.51 -18.11
N ALA A 112 -10.81 2.18 -18.26
CA ALA A 112 -9.81 1.33 -17.64
C ALA A 112 -8.40 1.63 -18.16
N ASP A 113 -8.25 1.74 -19.48
CA ASP A 113 -6.99 2.12 -20.12
C ASP A 113 -6.59 3.57 -19.80
N ALA A 114 -7.55 4.50 -19.82
CA ALA A 114 -7.30 5.88 -19.43
C ALA A 114 -6.87 5.97 -17.95
N PHE A 115 -7.49 5.19 -17.06
CA PHE A 115 -7.12 5.12 -15.66
C PHE A 115 -5.71 4.54 -15.48
N ALA A 116 -5.38 3.42 -16.14
CA ALA A 116 -4.05 2.82 -16.06
C ALA A 116 -2.95 3.76 -16.57
N PHE A 117 -3.18 4.42 -17.71
CA PHE A 117 -2.27 5.43 -18.26
C PHE A 117 -2.05 6.60 -17.29
N ARG A 118 -3.11 7.11 -16.67
CA ARG A 118 -3.01 8.19 -15.68
C ARG A 118 -2.35 7.75 -14.39
N PHE A 119 -2.58 6.50 -13.98
CA PHE A 119 -1.95 5.94 -12.79
C PHE A 119 -0.43 5.87 -12.95
N GLU A 120 0.04 5.50 -14.15
CA GLU A 120 1.46 5.53 -14.54
C GLU A 120 2.02 6.96 -14.61
N GLU A 121 1.27 7.92 -15.14
CA GLU A 121 1.67 9.34 -15.21
C GLU A 121 1.88 9.95 -13.81
N LEU A 122 1.14 9.47 -12.81
CA LEU A 122 1.17 9.96 -11.43
C LEU A 122 2.01 9.07 -10.49
N GLU A 123 2.81 8.13 -11.02
CA GLU A 123 3.56 7.15 -10.24
C GLU A 123 4.38 7.78 -9.11
N GLU A 124 5.17 8.81 -9.42
CA GLU A 124 6.05 9.47 -8.44
C GLU A 124 5.27 10.20 -7.35
N ASP A 125 4.14 10.84 -7.71
CA ASP A 125 3.28 11.53 -6.75
C ASP A 125 2.64 10.52 -5.78
N TYR A 126 2.20 9.37 -6.29
CA TYR A 126 1.66 8.30 -5.45
C TYR A 126 2.69 7.70 -4.51
N LYS A 127 3.90 7.44 -5.01
CA LYS A 127 4.96 6.89 -4.19
C LYS A 127 5.37 7.87 -3.10
N SER A 128 5.53 9.15 -3.45
CA SER A 128 5.82 10.22 -2.49
C SER A 128 4.77 10.29 -1.39
N PHE A 129 3.48 10.30 -1.76
CA PHE A 129 2.38 10.27 -0.80
C PHE A 129 2.37 8.99 0.04
N ALA A 130 2.57 7.82 -0.58
CA ALA A 130 2.64 6.53 0.12
C ALA A 130 3.78 6.46 1.12
N THR A 131 4.97 6.95 0.77
CA THR A 131 6.12 7.07 1.68
C THR A 131 5.72 7.85 2.93
N LYS A 132 5.14 9.05 2.77
CA LYS A 132 4.71 9.89 3.91
C LYS A 132 3.58 9.27 4.72
N PHE A 133 2.60 8.70 4.05
CA PHE A 133 1.51 8.01 4.70
C PHE A 133 2.02 6.84 5.56
N PHE A 134 2.95 6.05 5.05
CA PHE A 134 3.51 4.91 5.78
C PHE A 134 4.42 5.34 6.93
N GLU A 135 5.20 6.42 6.77
CA GLU A 135 5.98 7.02 7.85
C GLU A 135 5.10 7.37 9.06
N LEU A 136 3.91 7.92 8.81
CA LEU A 136 3.01 8.42 9.85
C LEU A 136 2.13 7.33 10.47
N THR A 137 1.65 6.38 9.68
CA THR A 137 0.55 5.49 10.11
C THR A 137 0.98 4.06 10.46
N LEU A 138 2.20 3.66 10.12
CA LEU A 138 2.62 2.26 10.28
C LEU A 138 2.63 1.81 11.76
N ASN A 139 2.97 2.70 12.68
CA ASN A 139 3.00 2.40 14.11
C ASN A 139 1.63 2.48 14.81
N THR A 140 0.63 3.09 14.16
CA THR A 140 -0.69 3.34 14.76
C THR A 140 -1.77 2.40 14.22
N THR A 141 -1.45 1.61 13.18
CA THR A 141 -2.39 0.66 12.60
C THR A 141 -2.75 -0.48 13.55
N ASN A 142 -4.01 -0.91 13.55
CA ASN A 142 -4.51 -2.12 14.23
C ASN A 142 -4.65 -3.33 13.30
N GLN A 143 -4.13 -3.26 12.07
CA GLN A 143 -4.23 -4.36 11.13
C GLN A 143 -3.40 -5.58 11.56
N SER A 144 -3.81 -6.76 11.10
CA SER A 144 -3.21 -8.06 11.44
C SER A 144 -2.10 -8.50 10.49
N ASN A 145 -1.97 -7.88 9.31
CA ASN A 145 -0.87 -8.17 8.37
C ASN A 145 -0.57 -6.97 7.47
N LEU A 146 0.61 -7.00 6.84
CA LEU A 146 1.13 -5.87 6.08
C LEU A 146 0.28 -5.59 4.83
N TYR A 147 -0.22 -6.63 4.16
CA TYR A 147 -1.13 -6.45 3.01
C TYR A 147 -2.41 -5.73 3.41
N ASP A 148 -3.08 -6.16 4.48
CA ASP A 148 -4.31 -5.48 4.94
C ASP A 148 -4.03 -4.03 5.34
N TYR A 149 -2.89 -3.74 5.97
CA TYR A 149 -2.45 -2.37 6.23
C TYR A 149 -2.28 -1.56 4.94
N LEU A 150 -1.48 -2.08 4.00
CA LEU A 150 -1.17 -1.39 2.76
C LEU A 150 -2.42 -1.15 1.92
N PHE A 151 -3.33 -2.13 1.81
CA PHE A 151 -4.47 -2.03 0.91
C PHE A 151 -5.74 -1.45 1.55
N ARG A 152 -5.99 -1.61 2.86
CA ARG A 152 -7.17 -0.98 3.49
C ARG A 152 -6.95 0.49 3.79
N ASN A 153 -5.84 0.84 4.41
CA ASN A 153 -5.63 2.21 4.87
C ASN A 153 -5.23 3.14 3.72
N PHE A 154 -4.45 2.63 2.76
CA PHE A 154 -4.07 3.42 1.61
C PHE A 154 -5.19 3.52 0.57
N ALA A 155 -5.95 2.45 0.25
CA ALA A 155 -7.07 2.59 -0.70
C ALA A 155 -8.09 3.63 -0.23
N ILE A 156 -8.32 3.74 1.08
CA ILE A 156 -9.13 4.81 1.68
C ILE A 156 -8.49 6.18 1.43
N SER A 157 -7.19 6.33 1.68
CA SER A 157 -6.47 7.61 1.52
C SER A 157 -6.34 8.05 0.06
N LEU A 158 -6.08 7.10 -0.85
CA LEU A 158 -6.03 7.28 -2.30
C LEU A 158 -7.42 7.69 -2.83
N SER A 159 -8.47 7.03 -2.35
CA SER A 159 -9.86 7.37 -2.69
C SER A 159 -10.27 8.74 -2.17
N LEU A 160 -9.82 9.15 -0.97
CA LEU A 160 -10.09 10.47 -0.41
C LEU A 160 -9.35 11.56 -1.21
N SER A 161 -8.05 11.38 -1.43
CA SER A 161 -7.21 12.29 -2.23
C SER A 161 -7.74 12.46 -3.66
N TRP A 162 -8.19 11.37 -4.29
CA TRP A 162 -8.74 11.41 -5.65
C TRP A 162 -10.15 11.99 -5.75
N VAL A 163 -11.02 11.73 -4.77
CA VAL A 163 -12.40 12.24 -4.76
C VAL A 163 -12.45 13.75 -4.50
N GLU A 164 -11.50 14.28 -3.73
CA GLU A 164 -11.53 15.68 -3.31
C GLU A 164 -10.80 16.63 -4.28
N ASN A 165 -9.78 16.16 -5.01
CA ASN A 165 -8.91 17.03 -5.82
C ASN A 165 -9.12 17.03 -7.34
N ASN A 166 -9.97 16.17 -7.88
CA ASN A 166 -10.05 16.02 -9.34
C ASN A 166 -11.35 16.60 -9.92
N GLU A 167 -11.25 17.74 -10.62
CA GLU A 167 -12.38 18.35 -11.35
C GLU A 167 -13.02 17.37 -12.35
N PHE A 168 -12.27 16.39 -12.84
CA PHE A 168 -12.72 15.31 -13.72
C PHE A 168 -13.95 14.53 -13.20
N TYR A 169 -14.07 14.33 -11.88
CA TYR A 169 -15.21 13.61 -11.29
C TYR A 169 -16.44 14.48 -11.01
N LYS A 170 -16.35 15.80 -11.22
CA LYS A 170 -17.55 16.65 -11.26
C LYS A 170 -18.37 16.38 -12.53
N ASP A 171 -17.74 15.92 -13.60
CA ASP A 171 -18.36 15.71 -14.92
C ASP A 171 -18.68 14.24 -15.25
N LEU A 172 -18.12 13.26 -14.54
CA LEU A 172 -18.42 11.83 -14.72
C LEU A 172 -19.52 11.35 -13.77
N ASP A 173 -20.77 11.53 -14.18
CA ASP A 173 -21.97 11.03 -13.48
C ASP A 173 -21.94 9.51 -13.22
N GLU A 174 -21.19 8.76 -14.05
CA GLU A 174 -21.10 7.29 -14.02
C GLU A 174 -20.25 6.73 -12.87
N LEU A 175 -19.37 7.55 -12.28
CA LEU A 175 -18.49 7.13 -11.17
C LEU A 175 -19.06 7.53 -9.79
N LYS A 176 -20.22 8.22 -9.75
CA LYS A 176 -20.99 8.46 -8.52
C LYS A 176 -21.27 7.20 -7.69
N PRO A 177 -21.62 6.03 -8.27
CA PRO A 177 -21.86 4.82 -7.50
C PRO A 177 -20.59 4.32 -6.80
N ILE A 178 -19.43 4.39 -7.47
CA ILE A 178 -18.14 3.98 -6.92
C ILE A 178 -17.72 4.94 -5.80
N ARG A 179 -17.81 6.26 -6.04
CA ARG A 179 -17.60 7.29 -5.02
C ARG A 179 -18.52 7.10 -3.81
N THR A 180 -19.81 6.83 -4.04
CA THR A 180 -20.81 6.62 -2.98
C THR A 180 -20.54 5.32 -2.21
N ALA A 181 -20.16 4.25 -2.90
CA ALA A 181 -19.78 2.98 -2.28
C ALA A 181 -18.53 3.13 -1.40
N LEU A 182 -17.52 3.86 -1.87
CA LEU A 182 -16.31 4.19 -1.12
C LEU A 182 -16.60 5.07 0.11
N ILE A 183 -17.38 6.15 -0.06
CA ILE A 183 -17.81 7.01 1.04
C ILE A 183 -18.61 6.21 2.08
N ASN A 184 -19.54 5.35 1.65
CA ASN A 184 -20.33 4.52 2.54
C ASN A 184 -19.46 3.47 3.24
N TYR A 185 -18.51 2.86 2.55
CA TYR A 185 -17.55 1.93 3.16
C TYR A 185 -16.72 2.64 4.24
N ILE A 186 -16.19 3.83 3.95
CA ILE A 186 -15.43 4.63 4.91
C ILE A 186 -16.31 5.03 6.10
N ALA A 187 -17.52 5.55 5.84
CA ALA A 187 -18.46 5.99 6.88
C ALA A 187 -18.90 4.83 7.79
N ASN A 188 -19.10 3.63 7.24
CA ASN A 188 -19.51 2.45 8.00
C ASN A 188 -18.36 1.77 8.74
N ASN A 189 -17.10 2.12 8.46
CA ASN A 189 -15.92 1.60 9.16
C ASN A 189 -15.22 2.68 10.01
N ARG A 190 -15.76 3.89 10.11
CA ARG A 190 -15.18 5.04 10.84
C ARG A 190 -14.88 4.78 12.31
N GLU A 191 -15.66 3.94 12.99
CA GLU A 191 -15.43 3.60 14.40
C GLU A 191 -14.15 2.74 14.62
N ASN A 192 -13.57 2.19 13.55
CA ASN A 192 -12.31 1.44 13.58
C ASN A 192 -11.12 2.18 12.94
N ILE A 193 -11.30 3.43 12.49
CA ILE A 193 -10.34 4.17 11.69
C ILE A 193 -9.96 5.44 12.44
N ASP A 194 -9.00 5.30 13.35
CA ASP A 194 -8.29 6.41 14.01
C ASP A 194 -7.19 6.95 13.07
N ILE A 195 -7.55 7.24 11.81
CA ILE A 195 -6.60 7.55 10.72
C ILE A 195 -6.89 8.94 10.12
N LYS A 196 -8.01 9.58 10.47
CA LYS A 196 -8.39 10.87 9.89
C LYS A 196 -7.36 11.96 10.19
N GLU A 197 -6.92 12.06 11.44
CA GLU A 197 -5.93 13.07 11.86
C GLU A 197 -4.56 12.81 11.21
N SER A 198 -4.14 11.54 11.10
CA SER A 198 -2.90 11.17 10.42
C SER A 198 -2.93 11.33 8.90
N VAL A 199 -4.11 11.22 8.27
CA VAL A 199 -4.30 11.49 6.84
C VAL A 199 -4.24 12.99 6.57
N ASP A 200 -4.95 13.79 7.37
CA ASP A 200 -4.96 15.25 7.24
C ASP A 200 -3.52 15.81 7.44
N GLU A 201 -2.77 15.29 8.42
CA GLU A 201 -1.37 15.65 8.67
C GLU A 201 -0.41 15.16 7.55
N ALA A 202 -0.60 13.95 7.01
CA ALA A 202 0.19 13.44 5.88
C ALA A 202 0.01 14.29 4.62
N ILE A 203 -1.22 14.76 4.37
CA ILE A 203 -1.58 15.62 3.23
C ILE A 203 -0.90 16.98 3.38
N GLU A 204 -0.94 17.59 4.57
CA GLU A 204 -0.30 18.88 4.85
C GLU A 204 1.23 18.80 4.70
N ILE A 205 1.86 17.73 5.22
CA ILE A 205 3.32 17.53 5.17
C ILE A 205 3.82 17.22 3.75
N ALA A 206 3.04 16.54 2.92
CA ALA A 206 3.41 16.20 1.55
C ALA A 206 3.46 17.44 0.63
N GLY A 207 3.01 18.61 1.08
CA GLY A 207 3.04 19.84 0.30
C GLY A 207 2.18 19.77 -0.97
N LEU A 208 1.19 18.88 -0.98
CA LEU A 208 0.16 18.85 -2.02
C LEU A 208 -0.67 20.13 -1.81
N ASP A 209 -0.46 21.13 -2.67
CA ASP A 209 -1.13 22.43 -2.57
C ASP A 209 -2.56 22.31 -3.12
N TRP A 210 -3.54 22.59 -2.27
CA TRP A 210 -4.99 22.43 -2.50
C TRP A 210 -5.65 23.72 -3.01
N ASN A 211 -5.09 24.33 -4.05
CA ASN A 211 -5.72 25.48 -4.71
C ASN A 211 -6.27 25.13 -6.09
#